data_AF-A0A9Q8URZ9-F1
#
_entry.id   AF-A0A9Q8URZ9-F1
#
_cell.length_a   1.000
_cell.length_b   1.000
_cell.length_c   1.000
_cell.angle_alpha   90.00
_cell.angle_beta   90.00
_cell.angle_gamma   90.00
#
_symmetry.space_group_name_H-M   'P 1'
#
loop_
_entity.id
_entity.type
_entity.pdbx_description
1 polymer ?
#
loop_
_entity_poly.entity_id
_entity_poly.type
_entity_poly.pdbx_seq_one_letter_code
_entity_poly.pdbx_strand_id
1 'polypeptide(L)'
;MNSQDGHRHAEARRRDVKTTLNYWEPQPGNKVRTDFRKPGAETSYDERENNQLPTPVTIHDVRGHESTFTLEQNGFQYVPDRAPDFSHCRSEEEISAILDAST
;
A
#
# COMPACT_ATOMS: atom_id res chain seq x y z
N MET A 1 -36.40 -22.84 11.42
CA MET A 1 -35.26 -23.70 11.06
C MET A 1 -34.32 -22.85 10.22
N ASN A 2 -33.07 -22.74 10.65
CA ASN A 2 -32.15 -21.65 10.37
C ASN A 2 -31.72 -21.55 8.90
N SER A 3 -31.89 -20.36 8.31
CA SER A 3 -31.13 -19.92 7.14
C SER A 3 -29.66 -19.76 7.54
N GLN A 4 -28.81 -20.64 7.01
CA GLN A 4 -27.37 -20.41 6.94
C GLN A 4 -27.07 -19.75 5.60
N ASP A 5 -27.23 -18.42 5.53
CA ASP A 5 -26.56 -17.63 4.50
C ASP A 5 -25.08 -17.54 4.86
N GLY A 6 -24.36 -18.61 4.53
CA GLY A 6 -22.91 -18.60 4.53
C GLY A 6 -22.44 -17.62 3.46
N HIS A 7 -22.04 -16.42 3.89
CA HIS A 7 -21.23 -15.52 3.09
C HIS A 7 -19.96 -16.27 2.68
N ARG A 8 -20.00 -16.91 1.51
CA ARG A 8 -18.82 -17.38 0.79
C ARG A 8 -18.05 -16.12 0.42
N HIS A 9 -17.05 -15.76 1.22
CA HIS A 9 -15.90 -15.05 0.68
C HIS A 9 -15.37 -15.95 -0.43
N ALA A 10 -15.76 -15.66 -1.68
CA ALA A 10 -15.13 -16.29 -2.82
C ALA A 10 -13.63 -16.10 -2.61
N GLU A 11 -12.84 -17.18 -2.60
CA GLU A 11 -11.39 -17.11 -2.59
C GLU A 11 -10.97 -16.24 -3.77
N ALA A 12 -10.77 -14.94 -3.51
CA ALA A 12 -10.35 -14.00 -4.53
C ALA A 12 -8.94 -14.44 -4.90
N ARG A 13 -8.79 -15.04 -6.09
CA ARG A 13 -7.50 -15.52 -6.58
C ARG A 13 -6.47 -14.41 -6.40
N ARG A 14 -5.39 -14.69 -5.64
CA ARG A 14 -4.33 -13.71 -5.35
C ARG A 14 -3.93 -12.99 -6.63
N ARG A 15 -3.92 -11.66 -6.58
CA ARG A 15 -3.60 -10.80 -7.71
C ARG A 15 -2.26 -10.12 -7.51
N ASP A 16 -1.20 -10.92 -7.49
CA ASP A 16 0.16 -10.41 -7.49
C ASP A 16 0.41 -9.55 -8.75
N VAL A 17 1.10 -8.43 -8.57
CA VAL A 17 1.40 -7.49 -9.64
C VAL A 17 2.89 -7.49 -9.92
N LYS A 18 3.27 -7.81 -11.16
CA LYS A 18 4.64 -7.61 -11.63
C LYS A 18 4.81 -6.17 -12.08
N THR A 19 5.78 -5.47 -11.52
CA THR A 19 6.03 -4.07 -11.83
C THR A 19 7.52 -3.74 -11.71
N THR A 20 7.90 -2.49 -11.93
CA THR A 20 9.25 -1.98 -11.74
C THR A 20 9.22 -0.86 -10.70
N LEU A 21 10.08 -0.94 -9.68
CA LEU A 21 10.32 0.16 -8.75
C LEU A 21 11.58 0.90 -9.17
N ASN A 22 11.48 2.22 -9.28
CA ASN A 22 12.62 3.07 -9.59
C ASN A 22 13.21 3.56 -8.28
N TYR A 23 14.42 3.10 -7.96
CA TYR A 23 15.19 3.62 -6.83
C TYR A 23 16.12 4.71 -7.34
N TRP A 24 16.48 5.67 -6.50
CA TRP A 24 17.52 6.65 -6.81
C TRP A 24 18.74 6.33 -5.95
N GLU A 25 19.91 6.27 -6.58
CA GLU A 25 21.15 6.16 -5.81
C GLU A 25 21.32 7.41 -4.92
N PRO A 26 21.69 7.24 -3.64
CA PRO A 26 22.07 8.37 -2.81
C PRO A 26 23.30 9.06 -3.40
N GLN A 27 23.11 10.25 -3.97
CA GLN A 27 24.21 11.06 -4.48
C GLN A 27 25.08 11.55 -3.30
N PRO A 28 26.41 11.35 -3.32
CA PRO A 28 27.30 11.81 -2.26
C PRO A 28 27.33 13.34 -2.23
N GLY A 29 26.92 13.93 -1.10
CA GLY A 29 26.88 15.38 -0.92
C GLY A 29 25.63 16.02 -1.51
N ASN A 30 24.72 16.41 -0.61
CA ASN A 30 23.56 17.28 -0.80
C ASN A 30 22.29 16.63 -1.39
N LYS A 31 21.20 16.73 -0.63
CA LYS A 31 19.83 16.66 -1.13
C LYS A 31 19.62 17.89 -2.03
N VAL A 32 19.92 17.77 -3.32
CA VAL A 32 19.69 18.86 -4.29
C VAL A 32 18.18 19.05 -4.44
N ARG A 33 17.64 20.12 -3.84
CA ARG A 33 16.25 20.52 -4.04
C ARG A 33 16.14 21.22 -5.39
N THR A 34 15.41 20.61 -6.32
CA THR A 34 15.06 21.24 -7.60
C THR A 34 14.03 22.35 -7.35
N ASP A 35 14.35 23.60 -7.70
CA ASP A 35 13.39 24.72 -7.70
C ASP A 35 13.03 25.08 -9.14
N PHE A 36 11.85 24.64 -9.58
CA PHE A 36 11.36 24.84 -10.96
C PHE A 36 11.09 26.29 -11.35
N ARG A 37 11.22 27.25 -10.42
CA ARG A 37 11.13 28.68 -10.73
C ARG A 37 12.46 29.26 -11.25
N LYS A 38 13.56 28.49 -11.19
CA LYS A 38 14.87 28.91 -11.66
C LYS A 38 15.16 28.35 -13.05
N PRO A 39 15.82 29.13 -13.93
CA PRO A 39 16.29 28.60 -15.20
C PRO A 39 17.24 27.42 -14.97
N GLY A 40 17.13 26.40 -15.82
CA GLY A 40 17.94 25.17 -15.73
C GLY A 40 17.38 24.07 -14.82
N ALA A 41 16.24 24.30 -14.14
CA ALA A 41 15.64 23.31 -13.26
C ALA A 41 15.14 22.05 -13.99
N GLU A 42 14.67 22.19 -15.24
CA GLU A 42 14.27 21.06 -16.10
C GLU A 42 15.48 20.17 -16.40
N THR A 43 16.60 20.75 -16.84
CA THR A 43 17.83 20.01 -17.11
C THR A 43 18.33 19.25 -15.87
N SER A 44 18.36 19.90 -14.70
CA SER A 44 18.76 19.23 -13.46
C SER A 44 17.77 18.15 -13.01
N TYR A 45 16.49 18.26 -13.37
CA TYR A 45 15.51 17.20 -13.13
C TYR A 45 15.77 16.01 -14.05
N ASP A 46 15.94 16.24 -15.34
CA ASP A 46 16.19 15.19 -16.34
C ASP A 46 17.49 14.41 -16.03
N GLU A 47 18.56 15.11 -15.65
CA GLU A 47 19.80 14.48 -15.20
C GLU A 47 19.59 13.58 -13.98
N ARG A 48 18.70 13.96 -13.05
CA ARG A 48 18.38 13.14 -11.88
C ARG A 48 17.51 11.94 -12.24
N GLU A 49 16.57 12.10 -13.15
CA GLU A 49 15.74 10.98 -13.64
C GLU A 49 16.57 9.92 -14.36
N ASN A 50 17.66 10.31 -15.04
CA ASN A 50 18.61 9.37 -15.64
C ASN A 50 19.39 8.52 -14.62
N ASN A 51 19.40 8.89 -13.34
CA ASN A 51 20.05 8.15 -12.26
C ASN A 51 19.10 7.19 -11.52
N GLN A 52 17.92 6.94 -12.09
CA GLN A 52 17.04 5.89 -11.58
C GLN A 52 17.68 4.51 -11.80
N LEU A 53 17.44 3.63 -10.85
CA LEU A 53 17.75 2.20 -10.90
C LEU A 53 16.43 1.43 -10.99
N PRO A 54 15.93 1.14 -12.20
CA PRO A 54 14.70 0.38 -12.39
C PRO A 54 14.92 -1.06 -11.93
N THR A 55 14.17 -1.47 -10.91
CA THR A 55 14.28 -2.79 -10.29
C THR A 55 12.95 -3.54 -10.49
N PRO A 56 12.93 -4.62 -11.30
CA PRO A 56 11.74 -5.45 -11.46
C PRO A 56 11.38 -6.12 -10.13
N VAL A 57 10.11 -6.02 -9.73
CA VAL A 57 9.61 -6.62 -8.49
C VAL A 57 8.24 -7.27 -8.70
N THR A 58 7.88 -8.15 -7.77
CA THR A 58 6.51 -8.65 -7.63
C THR A 58 5.92 -8.06 -6.35
N ILE A 59 4.82 -7.33 -6.47
CA ILE A 59 4.01 -6.89 -5.33
C ILE A 59 3.00 -8.00 -5.05
N HIS A 60 3.11 -8.62 -3.88
CA HIS A 60 2.26 -9.75 -3.50
C HIS A 60 0.92 -9.28 -2.93
N ASP A 61 -0.17 -9.91 -3.38
CA ASP A 61 -1.49 -9.75 -2.80
C ASP A 61 -1.60 -10.63 -1.55
N VAL A 62 -1.59 -10.00 -0.39
CA VAL A 62 -1.55 -10.69 0.92
C VAL A 62 -2.94 -11.01 1.47
N ARG A 63 -4.01 -10.59 0.79
CA ARG A 63 -5.39 -10.73 1.31
C ARG A 63 -5.73 -12.20 1.59
N GLY A 64 -6.32 -12.46 2.75
CA GLY A 64 -6.67 -13.81 3.24
C GLY A 64 -5.48 -14.65 3.73
N HIS A 65 -4.28 -14.06 3.78
CA HIS A 65 -3.05 -14.72 4.23
C HIS A 65 -2.24 -13.83 5.18
N GLU A 66 -2.89 -12.84 5.77
CA GLU A 66 -2.28 -11.85 6.65
C GLU A 66 -1.63 -12.53 7.87
N SER A 67 -2.23 -13.64 8.34
CA SER A 67 -1.74 -14.44 9.47
C SER A 67 -0.38 -15.12 9.23
N THR A 68 0.09 -15.23 7.99
CA THR A 68 1.41 -15.80 7.68
C THR A 68 2.54 -14.78 7.82
N PHE A 69 2.23 -13.49 8.00
CA PHE A 69 3.23 -12.44 8.16
C PHE A 69 3.50 -12.21 9.64
N THR A 70 4.71 -12.56 10.07
CA THR A 70 5.13 -12.47 11.48
C THR A 70 6.31 -11.52 11.61
N LEU A 71 6.45 -10.90 12.80
CA LEU A 71 7.60 -10.02 13.07
C LEU A 71 8.94 -10.74 12.87
N GLU A 72 9.03 -12.01 13.25
CA GLU A 72 10.26 -12.80 13.12
C GLU A 72 10.65 -13.05 11.66
N GLN A 73 9.68 -13.38 10.80
CA GLN A 73 9.96 -13.74 9.41
C GLN A 73 10.04 -12.51 8.49
N ASN A 74 9.22 -11.49 8.75
CA ASN A 74 9.00 -10.38 7.81
C ASN A 74 9.46 -9.02 8.37
N GLY A 75 9.74 -8.91 9.66
CA GLY A 75 10.02 -7.62 10.32
C GLY A 75 8.77 -6.74 10.51
N PHE A 76 7.60 -7.23 10.12
CA PHE A 76 6.29 -6.61 10.34
C PHE A 76 5.24 -7.73 10.52
N GLN A 77 4.10 -7.40 11.11
CA GLN A 77 2.96 -8.32 11.20
C GLN A 77 1.66 -7.55 10.98
N TYR A 78 0.64 -8.23 10.46
CA TYR A 78 -0.71 -7.68 10.43
C TYR A 78 -1.37 -7.92 11.78
N VAL A 79 -1.78 -6.84 12.44
CA VAL A 79 -2.64 -6.91 13.62
C VAL A 79 -4.02 -6.45 13.18
N PRO A 80 -5.05 -7.32 13.20
CA PRO A 80 -6.40 -6.87 12.93
C PRO A 80 -6.79 -5.90 14.05
N ASP A 81 -7.02 -4.64 13.68
CA ASP A 81 -7.63 -3.71 14.61
C ASP A 81 -9.10 -4.13 14.77
N ARG A 82 -9.52 -4.44 16.01
CA ARG A 82 -10.92 -4.71 16.33
C ARG A 82 -11.64 -3.37 16.43
N ALA A 83 -11.70 -2.65 15.33
CA ALA A 83 -12.69 -1.60 15.22
C ALA A 83 -14.09 -2.25 15.32
N PRO A 84 -15.13 -1.50 15.72
CA PRO A 84 -16.50 -2.01 15.81
C PRO A 84 -16.85 -2.80 14.55
N ASP A 85 -17.63 -3.88 14.69
CA ASP A 85 -17.93 -4.82 13.61
C ASP A 85 -18.57 -4.11 12.39
N PHE A 86 -17.74 -3.52 11.51
CA PHE A 86 -18.14 -2.93 10.24
C PHE A 86 -18.42 -4.01 9.20
N SER A 87 -18.46 -5.28 9.61
CA SER A 87 -18.80 -6.43 8.77
C SER A 87 -20.18 -6.30 8.13
N HIS A 88 -21.05 -5.46 8.70
CA HIS A 88 -22.36 -5.11 8.14
C HIS A 88 -22.31 -3.97 7.11
N CYS A 89 -21.23 -3.18 7.10
CA CYS A 89 -21.10 -2.01 6.27
C CYS A 89 -20.73 -2.39 4.84
N ARG A 90 -21.42 -1.79 3.88
CA ARG A 90 -21.29 -2.03 2.44
C ARG A 90 -20.75 -0.83 1.69
N SER A 91 -20.59 0.31 2.36
CA SER A 91 -20.05 1.54 1.78
C SER A 91 -19.20 2.33 2.77
N GLU A 92 -18.40 3.25 2.24
CA GLU A 92 -17.54 4.15 3.01
C GLU A 92 -18.36 5.09 3.90
N GLU A 93 -19.54 5.51 3.44
CA GLU A 93 -20.47 6.34 4.20
C GLU A 93 -21.00 5.64 5.45
N GLU A 94 -21.29 4.33 5.37
CA GLU A 94 -21.75 3.54 6.50
C GLU A 94 -20.63 3.35 7.56
N ILE A 95 -19.39 3.25 7.11
CA ILE A 95 -18.21 3.19 7.99
C ILE A 95 -18.01 4.55 8.68
N SER A 96 -18.05 5.65 7.93
CA SER A 96 -17.90 7.01 8.48
C SER A 96 -18.96 7.30 9.54
N ALA A 97 -20.22 6.96 9.28
CA ALA A 97 -21.32 7.23 10.22
C ALA A 97 -21.12 6.56 11.59
N ILE A 98 -20.56 5.35 11.63
CA ILE A 98 -20.29 4.64 12.89
C ILE A 98 -19.07 5.24 13.62
N LEU A 99 -18.04 5.66 12.87
CA LEU A 99 -16.87 6.33 13.44
C LEU A 99 -17.24 7.69 14.04
N ASP A 100 -18.09 8.45 13.34
CA ASP A 100 -18.58 9.76 13.78
C ASP A 100 -19.52 9.66 14.99
N ALA A 101 -20.30 8.58 15.10
CA ALA A 101 -21.20 8.33 16.24
C ALA A 101 -20.48 7.84 17.51
N SER A 102 -19.20 7.49 17.42
CA SER A 102 -18.38 7.01 18.54
C SER A 102 -17.58 8.13 19.24
N THR A 103 -17.80 9.39 18.85
CA THR A 103 -17.20 10.61 19.43
C THR A 103 -18.23 11.40 20.23
#